data_AF-A0A834PHM3-F1
#
_entry.id   AF-A0A834PHM3-F1
#
_cell.length_a   1.000
_cell.length_b   1.000
_cell.length_c   1.000
_cell.angle_alpha   90.00
_cell.angle_beta   90.00
_cell.angle_gamma   90.00
#
_symmetry.space_group_name_H-M   'P 1'
#
loop_
_entity.id
_entity.type
_entity.pdbx_description
1 polymer ?
#
loop_
_entity_poly.entity_id
_entity_poly.type
_entity_poly.pdbx_seq_one_letter_code
_entity_poly.pdbx_strand_id
1 'polypeptide(L)'
;MGCGCRQPTPSPSHADIFTLPGPSKNANMHLKKLRVSQISRRECSKWVQQLPRAMLCAWQEQDTNGNSQGDSGVPMVCAEHGSQRLFQAGVFIWGKSSGSRGRPGVFVSVAQFIPWIQEETQKEGRVYSFVGAPGSSLACAPQYPLVLGVGWQLLLTAMLTGDKSSHWA
;
A
#
# COMPACT_ATOMS: atom_id res chain seq x y z
N MET A 1 0.35 -10.00 -0.48
CA MET A 1 1.48 -9.05 -0.38
C MET A 1 1.03 -7.90 0.51
N GLY A 2 1.68 -7.66 1.64
CA GLY A 2 1.23 -6.65 2.61
C GLY A 2 2.15 -5.44 2.57
N CYS A 3 1.66 -4.31 2.08
CA CYS A 3 2.39 -3.04 2.08
C CYS A 3 2.37 -2.46 3.51
N GLY A 4 3.55 -2.27 4.10
CA GLY A 4 3.79 -1.66 5.41
C GLY A 4 5.27 -1.30 5.51
N CYS A 5 5.79 -0.94 6.68
CA CYS A 5 7.20 -0.61 6.89
C CYS A 5 8.16 -1.83 6.85
N ARG A 6 7.77 -2.94 6.20
CA ARG A 6 8.61 -4.14 6.13
C ARG A 6 9.89 -3.84 5.34
N GLN A 7 11.01 -3.81 6.06
CA GLN A 7 12.35 -3.78 5.48
C GLN A 7 12.78 -5.21 5.09
N PRO A 8 13.71 -5.38 4.13
CA PRO A 8 14.40 -6.65 3.93
C PRO A 8 15.03 -7.13 5.26
N THR A 9 14.79 -8.38 5.64
CA THR A 9 15.43 -9.02 6.79
C THR A 9 16.96 -8.92 6.67
N PRO A 10 17.70 -8.56 7.74
CA PRO A 10 17.35 -8.67 9.16
C PRO A 10 16.88 -7.36 9.84
N SER A 11 16.64 -6.28 9.09
CA SER A 11 16.36 -4.97 9.70
C SER A 11 14.95 -4.89 10.31
N PRO A 12 14.78 -4.32 11.53
CA PRO A 12 13.46 -4.15 12.12
C PRO A 12 12.62 -3.19 11.26
N SER A 13 11.32 -3.47 11.15
CA SER A 13 10.34 -2.62 10.46
C SER A 13 10.03 -1.38 11.29
N HIS A 14 11.02 -0.47 11.36
CA HIS A 14 10.89 0.80 12.04
C HIS A 14 10.02 1.77 11.25
N ALA A 15 9.26 2.56 11.99
CA ALA A 15 8.49 3.67 11.50
C ALA A 15 8.63 4.85 12.47
N ASP A 16 8.32 6.03 11.97
CA ASP A 16 8.28 7.25 12.75
C ASP A 16 6.84 7.77 12.80
N ILE A 17 6.40 8.18 13.98
CA ILE A 17 5.16 8.94 14.18
C ILE A 17 5.51 10.34 14.68
N PHE A 18 4.77 11.33 14.18
CA PHE A 18 4.96 12.73 14.55
C PHE A 18 3.75 13.16 15.38
N THR A 19 3.98 13.67 16.59
CA THR A 19 2.90 14.03 17.53
C THR A 19 3.21 15.35 18.22
N LEU A 20 2.16 16.08 18.57
CA LEU A 20 2.22 17.26 19.40
C LEU A 20 2.19 16.87 20.89
N PRO A 21 2.74 17.71 21.78
CA PRO A 21 2.56 17.52 23.20
C PRO A 21 1.07 17.68 23.57
N GLY A 22 0.56 16.77 24.40
CA GLY A 22 -0.82 16.83 24.91
C GLY A 22 -1.12 18.10 25.74
N PRO A 23 -2.38 18.32 26.13
CA PRO A 23 -2.83 19.54 26.80
C PRO A 23 -2.21 19.66 28.20
N SER A 24 -1.05 20.32 28.28
CA SER A 24 -0.38 20.65 29.52
C SER A 24 -0.11 22.15 29.54
N LYS A 25 -0.40 22.79 30.68
CA LYS A 25 -0.35 24.26 30.84
C LYS A 25 1.04 24.86 30.63
N ASN A 26 2.10 24.04 30.60
CA ASN A 26 3.51 24.45 30.38
C ASN A 26 4.20 23.63 29.26
N ALA A 27 3.44 23.06 28.32
CA ALA A 27 4.05 22.30 27.23
C ALA A 27 4.71 23.23 26.20
N ASN A 28 5.98 22.97 25.90
CA ASN A 28 6.61 23.54 24.72
C ASN A 28 5.97 22.93 23.45
N MET A 29 5.44 23.77 22.55
CA MET A 29 4.69 23.38 21.34
C MET A 29 5.57 22.86 20.18
N HIS A 30 6.73 22.26 20.47
CA HIS A 30 7.54 21.62 19.44
C HIS A 30 6.97 20.27 19.03
N LEU A 31 6.99 20.01 17.72
CA LEU A 31 6.67 18.71 17.15
C LEU A 31 7.63 17.64 17.70
N LYS A 32 7.08 16.54 18.17
CA LYS A 32 7.85 15.39 18.66
C LYS A 32 7.82 14.28 17.64
N LYS A 33 8.94 13.58 17.53
CA LYS A 33 9.12 12.37 16.73
C LYS A 33 9.25 11.18 17.66
N LEU A 34 8.46 10.15 17.45
CA LEU A 34 8.54 8.88 18.19
C LEU A 34 8.80 7.74 17.21
N ARG A 35 9.72 6.86 17.60
CA ARG A 35 10.06 5.66 16.85
C ARG A 35 9.17 4.52 17.31
N VAL A 36 8.58 3.84 16.34
CA VAL A 36 7.70 2.70 16.55
C VAL A 36 8.13 1.53 15.68
N SER A 37 7.89 0.32 16.16
CA SER A 37 8.17 -0.91 15.44
C SER A 37 6.85 -1.53 14.98
N GLN A 38 6.63 -1.60 13.66
CA GLN A 38 5.45 -2.27 13.11
C GLN A 38 5.47 -3.76 13.51
N ILE A 39 4.34 -4.27 13.99
CA ILE A 39 4.16 -5.68 14.34
C ILE A 39 3.29 -6.44 13.36
N SER A 40 3.42 -7.77 13.41
CA SER A 40 2.59 -8.65 12.59
C SER A 40 1.12 -8.59 13.03
N ARG A 41 0.20 -8.79 12.08
CA ARG A 41 -1.23 -8.96 12.39
C ARG A 41 -1.46 -10.05 13.44
N ARG A 42 -0.76 -11.18 13.34
CA ARG A 42 -0.87 -12.30 14.29
C ARG A 42 -0.53 -11.88 15.72
N GLU A 43 0.51 -11.07 15.87
CA GLU A 43 0.91 -10.54 17.17
C GLU A 43 -0.07 -9.49 17.69
N CYS A 44 -0.51 -8.58 16.81
CA CYS A 44 -1.49 -7.56 17.19
C CYS A 44 -2.84 -8.15 17.61
N SER A 45 -3.30 -9.22 16.95
CA SER A 45 -4.55 -9.90 17.29
C SER A 45 -4.55 -10.55 18.68
N LYS A 46 -3.39 -10.69 19.34
CA LYS A 46 -3.34 -11.09 20.76
C LYS A 46 -3.85 -10.00 21.70
N TRP A 47 -3.82 -8.74 21.27
CA TRP A 47 -4.14 -7.57 22.07
C TRP A 47 -5.39 -6.83 21.58
N VAL A 48 -5.68 -6.91 20.28
CA VAL A 48 -6.81 -6.26 19.64
C VAL A 48 -7.76 -7.33 19.11
N GLN A 49 -8.89 -7.52 19.80
CA GLN A 49 -9.94 -8.42 19.34
C GLN A 49 -10.52 -7.91 18.02
N GLN A 50 -10.84 -8.84 17.11
CA GLN A 50 -11.46 -8.54 15.81
C GLN A 50 -10.74 -7.46 14.99
N LEU A 51 -9.40 -7.49 14.96
CA LEU A 51 -8.59 -6.53 14.19
C LEU A 51 -8.98 -6.52 12.70
N PRO A 52 -9.53 -5.41 12.16
CA PRO A 52 -9.94 -5.34 10.76
C PRO A 52 -8.78 -5.54 9.79
N ARG A 53 -9.10 -6.06 8.58
CA ARG A 53 -8.09 -6.31 7.54
C ARG A 53 -7.36 -5.05 7.06
N ALA A 54 -7.97 -3.89 7.25
CA ALA A 54 -7.40 -2.61 6.86
C ALA A 54 -6.59 -1.91 7.96
N MET A 55 -6.23 -2.61 9.05
CA MET A 55 -5.45 -2.05 10.16
C MET A 55 -4.02 -2.60 10.23
N LEU A 56 -3.11 -1.72 10.66
CA LEU A 56 -1.72 -1.98 11.05
C LEU A 56 -1.57 -1.74 12.55
N CYS A 57 -0.55 -2.34 13.15
CA CYS A 57 -0.22 -2.13 14.55
C CYS A 57 1.28 -1.91 14.74
N ALA A 58 1.64 -1.13 15.75
CA ALA A 58 3.04 -0.91 16.11
C ALA A 58 3.25 -0.80 17.62
N TRP A 59 4.41 -1.25 18.09
CA TRP A 59 4.90 -0.99 19.44
C TRP A 59 5.69 0.30 19.47
N GLN A 60 5.55 1.07 20.55
CA GLN A 60 6.46 2.17 20.83
C GLN A 60 7.79 1.62 21.37
N GLU A 61 8.90 2.16 20.89
CA GLU A 61 10.23 1.78 21.39
C GLU A 61 10.51 2.44 22.75
N GLN A 62 11.07 1.68 23.71
CA GLN A 62 11.25 2.12 25.10
C GLN A 62 12.10 3.38 25.24
N ASP A 63 13.02 3.61 24.32
CA ASP A 63 13.95 4.75 24.35
C ASP A 63 13.33 6.05 23.77
N THR A 64 12.04 6.02 23.41
CA THR A 64 11.33 7.21 22.91
C THR A 64 10.55 7.87 24.03
N ASN A 65 11.11 8.95 24.59
CA ASN A 65 10.44 9.79 25.58
C ASN A 65 9.27 10.58 24.95
N GLY A 66 8.08 9.97 24.91
CA GLY A 66 6.86 10.68 24.56
C GLY A 66 5.60 9.92 24.92
N ASN A 67 4.77 10.51 25.77
CA ASN A 67 3.35 10.17 25.84
C ASN A 67 2.71 10.75 24.58
N SER A 68 2.32 9.93 23.60
CA SER A 68 1.46 10.41 22.52
C SER A 68 0.01 10.43 23.02
N GLN A 69 -0.27 11.38 23.92
CA GLN A 69 -1.64 11.73 24.26
C GLN A 69 -2.13 12.73 23.22
N GLY A 70 -2.93 12.26 22.25
CA GLY A 70 -4.00 13.12 21.75
C GLY A 70 -4.07 13.46 20.26
N ASP A 71 -3.26 12.89 19.37
CA ASP A 71 -3.43 13.21 17.94
C ASP A 71 -3.97 12.01 17.15
N SER A 72 -5.29 11.82 17.14
CA SER A 72 -5.93 10.98 16.13
C SER A 72 -5.64 11.57 14.76
N GLY A 73 -5.19 10.75 13.81
CA GLY A 73 -4.86 11.17 12.44
C GLY A 73 -3.36 11.33 12.14
N VAL A 74 -2.47 11.15 13.12
CA VAL A 74 -1.03 11.32 12.85
C VAL A 74 -0.49 10.28 11.86
N PRO A 75 0.40 10.68 10.95
CA PRO A 75 0.97 9.78 9.97
C PRO A 75 2.00 8.84 10.63
N MET A 76 1.90 7.54 10.32
CA MET A 76 2.97 6.58 10.50
C MET A 76 3.78 6.51 9.21
N VAL A 77 5.02 7.01 9.27
CA VAL A 77 5.91 7.19 8.12
C VAL A 77 7.05 6.18 8.18
N CYS A 78 7.34 5.53 7.05
CA CYS A 78 8.51 4.67 6.90
C CYS A 78 9.46 5.29 5.87
N ALA A 79 10.75 4.97 6.00
CA ALA A 79 11.75 5.23 4.96
C ALA A 79 11.92 3.99 4.08
N GLU A 80 12.02 4.20 2.77
CA GLU A 80 12.43 3.16 1.83
C GLU A 80 13.93 2.84 2.05
N HIS A 81 14.26 1.55 2.09
CA HIS A 81 15.62 1.11 2.35
C HIS A 81 16.58 1.61 1.26
N GLY A 82 17.66 2.29 1.66
CA GLY A 82 18.67 2.81 0.73
C GLY A 82 18.22 4.03 -0.08
N SER A 83 17.08 4.64 0.25
CA SER A 83 16.63 5.90 -0.38
C SER A 83 16.20 6.92 0.68
N GLN A 84 16.15 8.19 0.29
CA GLN A 84 15.59 9.26 1.14
C GLN A 84 14.06 9.39 0.99
N ARG A 85 13.41 8.44 0.31
CA ARG A 85 11.97 8.48 0.11
C ARG A 85 11.24 8.04 1.37
N LEU A 86 10.32 8.89 1.81
CA LEU A 86 9.42 8.62 2.91
C LEU A 86 8.05 8.27 2.34
N PHE A 87 7.39 7.28 2.92
CA PHE A 87 6.02 6.93 2.58
C PHE A 87 5.18 6.76 3.84
N GLN A 88 3.94 7.20 3.76
CA GLN A 88 2.98 7.03 4.85
C GLN A 88 2.37 5.63 4.76
N ALA A 89 2.70 4.77 5.71
CA ALA A 89 2.11 3.43 5.79
C ALA A 89 0.78 3.42 6.53
N GLY A 90 0.58 4.35 7.48
CA GLY A 90 -0.63 4.37 8.27
C GLY A 90 -1.08 5.73 8.79
N VAL A 91 -2.31 5.75 9.30
CA VAL A 91 -2.95 6.88 9.96
C VAL A 91 -3.36 6.43 11.36
N PHE A 92 -2.86 7.08 12.40
CA PHE A 92 -3.16 6.69 13.77
C PHE A 92 -4.64 6.91 14.09
N ILE A 93 -5.28 5.93 14.74
CA ILE A 93 -6.66 6.10 15.21
C ILE A 93 -6.69 6.11 16.72
N TRP A 94 -6.10 5.08 17.34
CA TRP A 94 -6.12 4.89 18.78
C TRP A 94 -5.05 3.91 19.23
N GLY A 95 -4.75 3.96 20.52
CA GLY A 95 -3.74 3.13 21.15
C GLY A 95 -3.31 3.73 22.47
N LYS A 96 -2.70 2.93 23.33
CA LYS A 96 -2.08 3.45 24.56
C LYS A 96 -0.58 3.51 24.34
N SER A 97 -0.09 4.68 23.97
CA SER A 97 1.33 4.98 23.76
C SER A 97 2.04 5.41 25.04
N SER A 98 1.54 5.03 26.22
CA SER A 98 2.14 5.49 27.47
C SER A 98 3.35 4.66 27.89
N GLY A 99 4.12 4.08 26.95
CA GLY A 99 5.25 3.18 27.26
C GLY A 99 4.88 1.94 28.10
N SER A 100 3.61 1.73 28.41
CA SER A 100 3.14 0.63 29.24
C SER A 100 3.08 -0.63 28.38
N ARG A 101 4.01 -1.55 28.63
CA ARG A 101 4.05 -2.90 28.05
C ARG A 101 2.64 -3.49 28.08
N GLY A 102 2.00 -3.62 26.92
CA GLY A 102 0.73 -4.36 26.82
C GLY A 102 -0.36 -3.83 25.90
N ARG A 103 -0.24 -2.71 25.19
CA ARG A 103 -1.20 -2.40 24.09
C ARG A 103 -0.51 -1.72 22.90
N PRO A 104 -0.58 -2.30 21.69
CA PRO A 104 0.03 -1.68 20.52
C PRO A 104 -0.81 -0.47 20.08
N GLY A 105 -0.19 0.49 19.40
CA GLY A 105 -0.89 1.51 18.64
C GLY A 105 -1.55 0.91 17.41
N VAL A 106 -2.78 1.34 17.09
CA VAL A 106 -3.56 0.86 15.94
C VAL A 106 -3.71 1.98 14.92
N PHE A 107 -3.38 1.64 13.67
CA PHE A 107 -3.34 2.56 12.54
C PHE A 107 -4.19 2.01 11.40
N VAL A 108 -4.89 2.89 10.66
CA VAL A 108 -5.44 2.54 9.34
C VAL A 108 -4.29 2.31 8.37
N SER A 109 -4.32 1.24 7.58
CA SER A 109 -3.35 0.94 6.53
C SER A 109 -3.62 1.81 5.29
N VAL A 110 -2.80 2.82 5.00
CA VAL A 110 -2.96 3.67 3.80
C VAL A 110 -2.99 2.84 2.52
N ALA A 111 -2.15 1.81 2.44
CA ALA A 111 -2.08 0.93 1.28
C ALA A 111 -3.41 0.24 0.91
N GLN A 112 -4.30 0.00 1.88
CA GLN A 112 -5.59 -0.64 1.64
C GLN A 112 -6.62 0.35 1.06
N PHE A 113 -6.35 1.65 1.18
CA PHE A 113 -7.22 2.74 0.71
C PHE A 113 -6.69 3.42 -0.55
N ILE A 114 -5.58 2.96 -1.15
CA ILE A 114 -5.04 3.54 -2.38
C ILE A 114 -6.07 3.58 -3.53
N PRO A 115 -6.87 2.53 -3.80
CA PRO A 115 -7.88 2.60 -4.86
C PRO A 115 -8.90 3.72 -4.62
N TRP A 116 -9.35 3.88 -3.37
CA TRP A 116 -10.27 4.95 -2.99
C TRP A 116 -9.60 6.34 -3.09
N ILE A 117 -8.35 6.49 -2.63
CA ILE A 117 -7.59 7.75 -2.76
C ILE A 117 -7.46 8.14 -4.23
N GLN A 118 -7.16 7.19 -5.11
CA GLN A 118 -7.07 7.44 -6.55
C GLN A 118 -8.41 7.89 -7.13
N GLU A 119 -9.50 7.22 -6.77
CA GLU A 119 -10.85 7.57 -7.21
C GLU A 119 -11.23 8.99 -6.78
N GLU A 120 -11.08 9.33 -5.49
CA GLU A 120 -11.44 10.65 -4.97
C GLU A 120 -10.56 11.76 -5.55
N THR A 121 -9.24 11.53 -5.64
CA THR A 121 -8.35 12.53 -6.24
C THR A 121 -8.57 12.72 -7.73
N GLN A 122 -9.05 11.69 -8.45
CA GLN A 122 -9.48 11.81 -9.83
C GLN A 122 -10.76 12.64 -9.97
N LYS A 123 -11.75 12.46 -9.08
CA LYS A 123 -12.97 13.29 -9.05
C LYS A 123 -12.65 14.78 -8.88
N GLU A 124 -11.65 15.09 -8.06
CA GLU A 124 -11.15 16.45 -7.82
C GLU A 124 -10.23 16.98 -8.94
N GLY A 125 -10.01 16.22 -10.02
CA GLY A 125 -9.13 16.61 -11.13
C GLY A 125 -7.63 16.63 -10.79
N ARG A 126 -7.22 16.01 -9.68
CA ARG A 126 -5.84 15.97 -9.18
C ARG A 126 -5.35 14.54 -8.97
N VAL A 127 -5.33 13.75 -10.05
CA VAL A 127 -5.04 12.30 -10.00
C VAL A 127 -3.80 11.98 -9.16
N TYR A 128 -3.99 11.21 -8.09
CA TYR A 128 -2.89 10.63 -7.34
C TYR A 128 -2.18 9.56 -8.18
N SER A 129 -0.96 9.85 -8.61
CA SER A 129 -0.09 8.91 -9.33
C SER A 129 1.02 8.42 -8.42
N PHE A 130 1.24 7.11 -8.39
CA PHE A 130 2.32 6.52 -7.61
C PHE A 130 3.64 6.78 -8.32
N VAL A 131 4.34 7.85 -7.93
CA VAL A 131 5.69 8.16 -8.44
C VAL A 131 6.69 7.19 -7.78
N GLY A 132 6.76 5.97 -8.30
CA GLY A 132 7.63 4.93 -7.74
C GLY A 132 7.57 3.56 -8.41
N ALA A 133 6.60 3.29 -9.28
CA ALA A 133 6.62 2.08 -10.09
C ALA A 133 7.31 2.39 -11.44
N PRO A 134 8.47 1.81 -11.77
CA PRO A 134 8.84 1.70 -13.17
C PRO A 134 7.79 0.84 -13.85
N GLY A 135 6.93 1.48 -14.64
CA GLY A 135 6.04 0.86 -15.63
C GLY A 135 5.48 -0.52 -15.29
N SER A 136 4.41 -0.56 -14.49
CA SER A 136 3.44 -1.65 -14.60
C SER A 136 2.11 -1.07 -15.00
N SER A 137 2.06 -0.60 -16.25
CA SER A 137 0.85 -0.62 -17.05
C SER A 137 0.39 -2.07 -17.17
N LEU A 138 -0.24 -2.62 -16.14
CA LEU A 138 -1.07 -3.80 -16.27
C LEU A 138 -2.38 -3.36 -16.92
N ALA A 139 -2.28 -2.90 -18.18
CA ALA A 139 -3.32 -3.23 -19.12
C ALA A 139 -3.25 -4.75 -19.24
N CYS A 140 -4.19 -5.46 -18.61
CA CYS A 140 -4.54 -6.80 -19.04
C CYS A 140 -5.04 -6.67 -20.50
N ALA A 141 -4.11 -6.66 -21.45
CA ALA A 141 -4.44 -7.08 -22.79
C ALA A 141 -4.85 -8.55 -22.68
N PRO A 142 -6.06 -8.93 -23.12
CA PRO A 142 -6.40 -10.34 -23.22
C PRO A 142 -5.36 -10.95 -24.17
N GLN A 143 -4.50 -11.81 -23.64
CA GLN A 143 -3.68 -12.68 -24.46
C GLN A 143 -4.63 -13.67 -25.13
N TYR A 144 -5.28 -13.24 -26.20
CA TYR A 144 -5.76 -14.16 -27.20
C TYR A 144 -4.52 -14.90 -27.69
N PRO A 145 -4.43 -16.23 -27.55
CA PRO A 145 -3.35 -16.97 -28.17
C PRO A 145 -3.44 -16.69 -29.68
N LEU A 146 -2.36 -16.15 -30.24
CA LEU A 146 -2.16 -16.02 -31.67
C LEU A 146 -2.08 -17.44 -32.26
N VAL A 147 -3.23 -18.07 -32.45
CA VAL A 147 -3.38 -19.22 -33.36
C VAL A 147 -3.53 -18.65 -34.77
N LEU A 148 -2.49 -17.95 -35.23
CA LEU A 148 -2.31 -17.61 -36.63
C LEU A 148 -1.28 -18.59 -37.18
N GLY A 149 -1.75 -19.71 -37.72
CA GLY A 149 -0.83 -20.64 -38.37
C GLY A 149 -1.43 -22.00 -38.69
N VAL A 150 -2.50 -22.03 -39.48
CA VAL A 150 -2.74 -23.06 -40.53
C VAL A 150 -4.03 -22.79 -41.33
N GLY A 151 -4.97 -21.98 -40.80
CA GLY A 151 -6.26 -21.73 -41.47
C GLY A 151 -6.21 -20.81 -42.70
N TRP A 152 -5.25 -19.88 -42.78
CA TRP A 152 -5.17 -18.91 -43.88
C TRP A 152 -4.45 -19.47 -45.13
N GLN A 153 -3.53 -20.43 -44.95
CA GLN A 153 -2.83 -21.05 -46.08
C GLN A 153 -3.75 -21.97 -46.90
N LEU A 154 -4.75 -22.61 -46.28
CA LEU A 154 -5.73 -23.44 -47.00
C LEU A 154 -6.76 -22.60 -47.78
N LEU A 155 -7.10 -21.40 -47.30
CA LEU A 155 -7.98 -20.47 -48.01
C LEU A 155 -7.32 -19.86 -49.26
N LEU A 156 -6.00 -19.61 -49.23
CA LEU A 156 -5.28 -19.09 -50.39
C LEU A 156 -5.12 -20.13 -51.52
N THR A 157 -5.02 -21.42 -51.22
CA THR A 157 -4.99 -22.46 -52.26
C THR A 157 -6.34 -22.64 -52.96
N ALA A 158 -7.46 -22.41 -52.26
CA ALA A 158 -8.79 -22.48 -52.88
C ALA A 158 -9.07 -21.32 -53.85
N MET A 159 -8.38 -20.19 -53.70
CA MET A 159 -8.54 -19.01 -54.57
C MET A 159 -7.62 -19.02 -55.81
N LEU A 160 -6.62 -19.91 -55.85
CA LEU A 160 -5.66 -20.00 -56.97
C LEU A 160 -5.93 -21.16 -57.93
N THR A 161 -6.88 -22.05 -57.62
CA THR A 161 -7.43 -23.01 -58.58
C THR A 161 -8.90 -22.69 -58.84
N GLY A 162 -9.15 -21.46 -59.28
CA GLY A 162 -10.37 -21.11 -59.99
C GLY A 162 -10.01 -20.70 -61.40
N ASP A 163 -10.04 -21.64 -62.36
CA ASP A 163 -10.64 -21.30 -63.65
C ASP A 163 -11.26 -22.52 -64.38
N LYS A 164 -12.49 -22.25 -64.84
CA LYS A 164 -13.32 -22.84 -65.90
C LYS A 164 -13.07 -24.27 -66.39
N SER A 165 -14.17 -25.03 -66.38
CA SER A 165 -14.74 -25.45 -67.66
C SER A 165 -16.27 -25.49 -67.62
N SER A 166 -16.84 -24.74 -68.55
CA SER A 166 -18.23 -24.63 -68.95
C SER A 166 -18.81 -25.94 -69.48
N HIS A 167 -20.12 -26.18 -69.30
CA HIS A 167 -21.08 -26.29 -70.42
C HIS A 167 -22.51 -26.65 -69.96
N TRP A 168 -23.43 -26.06 -70.70
CA TRP A 168 -24.88 -26.15 -70.81
C TRP A 168 -25.48 -27.56 -70.86
N ALA A 169 -26.65 -27.74 -70.23
CA ALA A 169 -27.91 -28.25 -70.80
C ALA A 169 -28.96 -28.35 -69.68
#